data_AF-A0A2S8PBJ3-F1
#
_entry.id   AF-A0A2S8PBJ3-F1
#
_cell.length_a   1.000
_cell.length_b   1.000
_cell.length_c   1.000
_cell.angle_alpha   90.00
_cell.angle_beta   90.00
_cell.angle_gamma   90.00
#
_symmetry.space_group_name_H-M   'P 1'
#
loop_
_entity.id
_entity.type
_entity.pdbx_description
1 polymer ?
#
loop_
_entity_poly.entity_id
_entity_poly.type
_entity_poly.pdbx_seq_one_letter_code
_entity_poly.pdbx_strand_id
1 'polypeptide(L)' 'MKIILQLFSLLFIVIGIMDILFPKSSWYVRNAWNFKNVERSNAALLFSRFEGFIVIIIGLFLFTLFSAYI' A
#
# COMPACT_ATOMS: atom_id res chain seq x y z
N MET A 1 0.02 7.57 -22.66
CA MET A 1 0.33 6.31 -21.92
C MET A 1 1.23 6.57 -20.71
N LYS A 2 2.37 7.26 -20.87
CA LYS A 2 3.28 7.65 -19.77
C LYS A 2 2.59 8.25 -18.53
N ILE A 3 1.73 9.26 -18.72
CA ILE A 3 1.07 9.95 -17.60
C ILE A 3 0.19 9.01 -16.75
N ILE A 4 -0.51 8.06 -17.41
CA ILE A 4 -1.39 7.10 -16.72
C ILE A 4 -0.57 6.15 -15.86
N LEU A 5 0.59 5.70 -16.37
CA LEU A 5 1.50 4.82 -15.63
C LEU A 5 2.11 5.54 -14.42
N GLN A 6 2.47 6.82 -14.55
CA GLN A 6 2.97 7.63 -13.43
C GLN A 6 1.90 7.83 -12.35
N LEU A 7 0.66 8.09 -12.74
CA LEU A 7 -0.46 8.18 -11.80
C LEU A 7 -0.68 6.85 -11.08
N PHE A 8 -0.54 5.72 -11.78
CA PHE A 8 -0.64 4.40 -11.17
C PHE A 8 0.48 4.16 -10.14
N SER A 9 1.72 4.56 -10.43
CA SER A 9 2.83 4.49 -9.46
C SER A 9 2.58 5.36 -8.22
N LEU A 10 1.99 6.55 -8.39
CA LEU A 10 1.60 7.42 -7.28
C LEU A 10 0.53 6.78 -6.40
N LEU A 11 -0.43 6.05 -6.99
CA LEU A 11 -1.44 5.31 -6.21
C LEU A 11 -0.79 4.29 -5.28
N PHE A 12 0.24 3.57 -5.73
CA PHE A 12 0.99 2.63 -4.88
C PHE A 12 1.63 3.35 -3.70
N ILE A 13 2.28 4.50 -3.93
CA ILE A 13 2.88 5.29 -2.86
C ILE A 13 1.83 5.73 -1.83
N VAL A 14 0.68 6.23 -2.29
CA VAL A 14 -0.42 6.66 -1.40
C VAL A 14 -0.96 5.48 -0.59
N ILE A 15 -1.21 4.33 -1.22
CA ILE A 15 -1.70 3.13 -0.53
C ILE A 15 -0.69 2.67 0.53
N GLY A 16 0.59 2.64 0.20
CA GLY A 16 1.62 2.26 1.16
C GLY A 16 1.75 3.24 2.34
N ILE A 17 1.56 4.54 2.11
CA ILE A 17 1.47 5.54 3.19
C ILE A 17 0.26 5.27 4.09
N MET A 18 -0.90 4.96 3.49
CA MET A 18 -2.10 4.61 4.27
C MET A 18 -1.89 3.34 5.10
N ASP A 19 -1.20 2.34 4.58
CA ASP A 19 -0.83 1.11 5.30
C ASP A 19 0.09 1.36 6.50
N ILE A 20 0.99 2.34 6.40
CA ILE A 20 1.89 2.72 7.49
C ILE A 20 1.18 3.56 8.57
N LEU A 21 0.46 4.61 8.15
CA LEU A 21 -0.17 5.57 9.06
C LEU A 21 -1.47 5.05 9.67
N PHE A 22 -2.25 4.31 8.88
CA PHE A 22 -3.57 3.79 9.25
C PHE A 22 -3.67 2.27 9.06
N PRO A 23 -2.75 1.46 9.64
CA PRO A 23 -2.73 0.00 9.44
C PRO A 23 -4.04 -0.66 9.88
N LYS A 24 -4.71 -0.07 10.88
CA LYS A 24 -6.02 -0.50 11.34
C LYS A 24 -7.11 -0.28 10.27
N SER A 25 -7.14 0.87 9.62
CA SER A 25 -8.16 1.12 8.60
C SER A 25 -7.88 0.28 7.37
N SER A 26 -6.63 0.22 6.93
CA SER A 26 -6.23 -0.58 5.77
C SER A 26 -6.52 -2.07 5.91
N TRP A 27 -6.24 -2.65 7.07
CA TRP A 27 -6.61 -4.04 7.32
C TRP A 27 -8.12 -4.23 7.29
N TYR A 28 -8.93 -3.28 7.79
CA TYR A 28 -10.39 -3.41 7.67
C TYR A 28 -10.82 -3.39 6.21
N VAL A 29 -10.30 -2.50 5.39
CA VAL A 29 -10.64 -2.48 3.96
C VAL A 29 -10.32 -3.83 3.29
N ARG A 30 -9.19 -4.46 3.62
CA ARG A 30 -8.76 -5.74 3.03
C ARG A 30 -9.42 -6.98 3.63
N ASN A 31 -9.76 -6.97 4.91
CA ASN A 31 -10.11 -8.18 5.66
C ASN A 31 -11.50 -8.10 6.31
N ALA A 32 -12.18 -6.95 6.30
CA ALA A 32 -13.52 -6.81 6.89
C ALA A 32 -14.58 -7.69 6.22
N TRP A 33 -14.37 -8.08 4.96
CA TRP A 33 -15.26 -9.00 4.25
C TRP A 33 -15.08 -10.46 4.68
N ASN A 34 -13.89 -10.83 5.19
CA ASN A 34 -13.55 -12.21 5.58
C ASN A 34 -13.77 -12.52 7.05
N PHE A 35 -13.66 -11.51 7.93
CA PHE A 35 -13.61 -11.73 9.37
C PHE A 35 -14.60 -10.81 10.08
N LYS A 36 -15.72 -11.37 10.53
CA LYS A 36 -16.62 -10.70 11.49
C LYS A 36 -16.08 -10.89 12.90
N ASN A 37 -15.78 -9.79 13.59
CA ASN A 37 -15.44 -9.73 15.03
C ASN A 37 -14.22 -10.53 15.47
N VAL A 38 -13.13 -10.52 14.68
CA VAL A 38 -11.86 -11.12 15.11
C VAL A 38 -10.97 -10.04 15.69
N GLU A 39 -10.53 -10.23 16.93
CA GLU A 39 -9.61 -9.31 17.60
C GLU A 39 -8.25 -9.33 16.89
N ARG A 40 -7.74 -8.14 16.56
CA ARG A 40 -6.50 -8.04 15.78
C ARG A 40 -5.31 -8.43 16.61
N SER A 41 -4.48 -9.32 16.06
CA SER A 41 -3.15 -9.55 16.60
C SER A 41 -2.24 -8.34 16.32
N ASN A 42 -1.36 -8.04 17.27
CA ASN A 42 -0.31 -7.03 17.08
C ASN A 42 0.56 -7.35 15.85
N ALA A 43 0.72 -8.65 15.53
CA ALA A 43 1.41 -9.09 14.32
C ALA A 43 0.74 -8.57 13.04
N ALA A 44 -0.59 -8.64 12.92
CA ALA A 44 -1.29 -8.17 11.72
C ALA A 44 -1.11 -6.67 11.46
N LEU A 45 -1.00 -5.86 12.52
CA LEU A 45 -0.72 -4.43 12.41
C LEU A 45 0.72 -4.16 12.00
N LEU A 46 1.68 -4.93 12.52
CA LEU A 46 3.08 -4.86 12.11
C LEU A 46 3.26 -5.28 10.64
N PHE A 47 2.60 -6.36 10.22
CA PHE A 47 2.59 -6.80 8.83
C PHE A 47 2.01 -5.74 7.90
N SER A 48 0.90 -5.10 8.28
CA SER A 48 0.32 -4.02 7.47
C SER A 48 1.30 -2.86 7.26
N ARG A 49 2.05 -2.47 8.29
CA ARG A 49 3.07 -1.42 8.16
C ARG A 49 4.26 -1.85 7.29
N PHE A 50 4.69 -3.10 7.44
CA PHE A 50 5.80 -3.66 6.67
C PHE A 50 5.45 -3.78 5.18
N GLU A 51 4.25 -4.28 4.88
CA GLU A 51 3.68 -4.29 3.53
C GLU A 51 3.61 -2.87 2.96
N GLY A 52 3.14 -1.90 3.74
CA GLY A 52 3.10 -0.50 3.32
C GLY A 52 4.47 0.04 2.91
N PHE A 53 5.53 -0.29 3.64
CA PHE A 53 6.90 0.11 3.30
C PHE A 53 7.36 -0.52 1.96
N ILE A 54 7.09 -1.81 1.76
CA ILE A 54 7.39 -2.50 0.50
C ILE A 54 6.64 -1.85 -0.66
N VAL A 55 5.36 -1.56 -0.48
CA VAL A 55 4.50 -0.96 -1.51
C VAL A 55 4.99 0.45 -1.88
N ILE A 56 5.47 1.26 -0.92
CA ILE A 56 6.10 2.55 -1.22
C ILE A 56 7.36 2.37 -2.06
N ILE A 57 8.25 1.43 -1.70
CA ILE A 57 9.48 1.18 -2.46
C ILE A 57 9.15 0.79 -3.90
N ILE A 58 8.17 -0.09 -4.10
CA ILE A 58 7.71 -0.50 -5.44
C ILE A 58 7.15 0.71 -6.19
N GLY A 59 6.31 1.54 -5.55
CA GLY A 59 5.74 2.73 -6.18
C GLY A 59 6.80 3.74 -6.61
N LEU A 60 7.80 4.00 -5.76
CA LEU A 60 8.94 4.87 -6.10
C LEU A 60 9.76 4.30 -7.26
N PHE A 61 10.06 2.99 -7.23
CA PHE A 61 10.79 2.32 -8.31
C PHE A 61 10.04 2.38 -9.65
N LEU A 62 8.72 2.13 -9.64
CA LEU A 62 7.90 2.23 -10.85
C LEU A 62 7.82 3.67 -11.36
N PHE A 63 7.71 4.65 -10.46
CA PHE A 63 7.68 6.06 -10.83
C PHE A 63 8.99 6.48 -11.52
N THR A 64 10.15 6.10 -10.97
CA THR A 64 11.45 6.41 -11.57
C THR A 64 11.65 5.69 -12.90
N LEU A 65 11.31 4.40 -12.98
CA LEU A 65 11.36 3.60 -14.20
C LEU A 65 10.52 4.23 -15.33
N PHE A 66 9.25 4.56 -15.06
CA PHE A 66 8.36 5.14 -16.05
C PHE A 66 8.71 6.58 -16.41
N SER A 67 9.39 7.31 -15.52
CA SER A 67 9.90 8.64 -15.84
C SER A 67 11.09 8.56 -16.79
N ALA A 68 11.97 7.57 -16.59
CA ALA A 68 13.24 7.44 -17.32
C ALA A 68 13.12 6.76 -18.69
N TYR A 69 12.26 5.75 -18.85
CA TYR A 69 12.29 4.86 -20.02
C TYR A 69 11.02 4.85 -20.87
N ILE A 70 9.92 5.42 -20.38
CA ILE A 70 8.62 5.50 -21.06
C ILE A 70 8.26 6.97 -21.29
#